data_AF-A0A967YG32-F1
#
_entry.id   AF-A0A967YG32-F1
#
_cell.length_a   1.000
_cell.length_b   1.000
_cell.length_c   1.000
_cell.angle_alpha   90.00
_cell.angle_beta   90.00
_cell.angle_gamma   90.00
#
_symmetry.space_group_name_H-M   'P 1'
#
loop_
_entity.id
_entity.type
_entity.pdbx_description
1 polymer ?
#
loop_
_entity_poly.entity_id
_entity_poly.type
_entity_poly.pdbx_seq_one_letter_code
_entity_poly.pdbx_strand_id
1 'polypeptide(L)'
;QDSWKRWGGRAEILIFLVMSIHSIPEGVAVGVGYASEQIYSQNLGGYIALAIGIHNIPEGLAVAIPLRAAGSSINKCFWAAFLTSLPQPIAAIPASVAAWFFDPIMTILMGFAAGAMIFLILLELVPEALEDETPVRIAWFFTIGFCLMLLIQVIL
;
A
#
# COMPACT_ATOMS: atom_id res chain seq x y z
N GLN A 1 21.23 17.01 19.63
CA GLN A 1 21.58 15.64 19.19
C GLN A 1 20.24 14.96 19.00
N ASP A 2 19.69 15.11 17.80
CA ASP A 2 18.25 14.96 17.61
C ASP A 2 18.00 13.67 16.85
N SER A 3 17.40 12.71 17.56
CA SER A 3 17.07 11.35 17.12
C SER A 3 16.17 11.28 15.87
N TRP A 4 15.63 12.41 15.43
CA TRP A 4 14.78 12.58 14.26
C TRP A 4 15.52 12.55 12.93
N LYS A 5 16.85 12.73 12.89
CA LYS A 5 17.66 12.64 11.65
C LYS A 5 17.93 11.20 11.16
N ARG A 6 17.39 10.18 11.84
CA ARG A 6 17.73 8.77 11.59
C ARG A 6 16.86 8.10 10.52
N TRP A 7 15.68 8.66 10.33
CA TRP A 7 14.83 8.58 9.14
C TRP A 7 15.02 9.93 8.46
N GLY A 8 15.27 9.98 7.16
CA GLY A 8 15.36 11.26 6.46
C GLY A 8 14.00 11.97 6.48
N GLY A 9 13.87 13.05 5.71
CA GLY A 9 13.01 14.21 6.02
C GLY A 9 11.49 13.98 6.24
N ARG A 10 10.74 15.09 6.26
CA ARG A 10 9.29 15.09 6.49
C ARG A 10 8.53 14.17 5.51
N ALA A 11 8.95 14.13 4.25
CA ALA A 11 8.35 13.29 3.21
C ALA A 11 8.40 11.79 3.56
N GLU A 12 9.53 11.30 4.06
CA GLU A 12 9.71 9.88 4.39
C GLU A 12 8.82 9.44 5.56
N ILE A 13 8.63 10.32 6.55
CA ILE A 13 7.71 10.09 7.66
C ILE A 13 6.25 10.10 7.16
N LEU A 14 5.91 11.03 6.26
CA LEU A 14 4.58 11.09 5.66
C LEU A 14 4.27 9.85 4.84
N ILE A 15 5.19 9.43 3.96
CA ILE A 15 5.08 8.18 3.19
C ILE A 15 4.90 7.02 4.16
N PHE A 16 5.78 6.85 5.15
CA PHE A 16 5.67 5.75 6.11
C PHE A 16 4.30 5.71 6.81
N LEU A 17 3.81 6.85 7.30
CA LEU A 17 2.53 6.93 8.01
C LEU A 17 1.34 6.66 7.09
N VAL A 18 1.30 7.30 5.92
CA VAL A 18 0.21 7.14 4.95
C VAL A 18 0.13 5.70 4.47
N MET A 19 1.27 5.09 4.12
CA MET A 19 1.32 3.69 3.68
C MET A 19 0.93 2.72 4.80
N SER A 20 1.37 2.97 6.04
CA SER A 20 0.95 2.17 7.20
C SER A 20 -0.57 2.21 7.41
N ILE A 21 -1.19 3.38 7.23
CA ILE A 21 -2.65 3.52 7.38
C ILE A 21 -3.37 2.88 6.19
N HIS A 22 -2.84 2.99 4.98
CA HIS A 22 -3.40 2.39 3.76
C HIS A 22 -3.50 0.85 3.86
N SER A 23 -2.48 0.25 4.46
CA SER A 23 -2.41 -1.19 4.73
C SER A 23 -3.53 -1.73 5.65
N ILE A 24 -4.22 -0.87 6.42
CA ILE A 24 -5.31 -1.31 7.31
C ILE A 24 -6.55 -1.77 6.51
N PRO A 25 -7.15 -0.94 5.64
CA PRO A 25 -8.23 -1.34 4.74
C PRO A 25 -7.96 -2.65 3.98
N GLU A 26 -6.76 -2.84 3.47
CA GLU A 26 -6.37 -4.05 2.73
C GLU A 26 -6.39 -5.29 3.62
N GLY A 27 -5.82 -5.19 4.82
CA GLY A 27 -5.91 -6.25 5.83
C GLY A 27 -7.36 -6.59 6.18
N VAL A 28 -8.21 -5.58 6.37
CA VAL A 28 -9.64 -5.77 6.61
C VAL A 28 -10.31 -6.52 5.46
N ALA A 29 -10.01 -6.16 4.21
CA ALA A 29 -10.56 -6.83 3.03
C ALA A 29 -10.17 -8.32 2.96
N VAL A 30 -8.91 -8.65 3.27
CA VAL A 30 -8.47 -10.05 3.38
C VAL A 30 -9.27 -10.78 4.46
N GLY A 31 -9.39 -10.19 5.65
CA GLY A 31 -10.09 -10.79 6.79
C GLY A 31 -11.58 -11.04 6.51
N VAL A 32 -12.29 -10.03 5.99
CA VAL A 32 -13.70 -10.14 5.59
C VAL A 32 -13.87 -11.19 4.47
N GLY A 33 -12.94 -11.21 3.51
CA GLY A 33 -12.88 -12.23 2.46
C GLY A 33 -12.85 -13.64 3.03
N TYR A 34 -11.96 -13.93 3.98
CA TYR A 34 -11.89 -15.24 4.63
C TYR A 34 -13.13 -15.60 5.46
N ALA A 35 -13.76 -14.63 6.12
CA ALA A 35 -15.01 -14.86 6.85
C ALA A 35 -16.17 -15.22 5.92
N SER A 36 -16.17 -14.70 4.68
CA SER A 36 -17.22 -14.97 3.69
C SER A 36 -17.14 -16.37 3.06
N GLU A 37 -15.98 -17.04 3.12
CA GLU A 37 -15.79 -18.39 2.57
C GLU A 37 -16.67 -19.43 3.28
N GLN A 38 -16.93 -19.19 4.57
CA GLN A 38 -17.83 -20.01 5.40
C GLN A 38 -19.29 -19.96 4.91
N ILE A 39 -19.63 -18.97 4.09
CA ILE A 39 -20.99 -18.73 3.58
C ILE A 39 -21.13 -19.21 2.13
N TYR A 40 -20.11 -19.01 1.28
CA TYR A 40 -20.22 -19.20 -0.18
C TYR A 40 -19.37 -20.32 -0.78
N SER A 41 -18.61 -21.10 0.01
CA SER A 41 -17.77 -22.23 -0.47
C SER A 41 -16.81 -21.88 -1.62
N GLN A 42 -16.39 -20.61 -1.69
CA GLN A 42 -15.44 -20.04 -2.66
C GLN A 42 -14.22 -19.54 -1.89
N ASN A 43 -13.01 -19.76 -2.40
CA ASN A 43 -11.74 -19.33 -1.79
C ASN A 43 -11.49 -17.81 -1.94
N LEU A 44 -12.51 -16.99 -1.63
CA LEU A 44 -12.49 -15.55 -1.86
C LEU A 44 -11.40 -14.84 -1.04
N GLY A 45 -11.19 -15.25 0.21
CA GLY A 45 -10.12 -14.74 1.07
C GLY A 45 -8.74 -15.05 0.50
N GLY A 46 -8.55 -16.26 -0.02
CA GLY A 46 -7.33 -16.66 -0.71
C GLY A 46 -7.05 -15.83 -1.97
N TYR A 47 -8.06 -15.58 -2.81
CA TYR A 47 -7.92 -14.75 -4.00
C TYR A 47 -7.58 -13.29 -3.65
N ILE A 48 -8.28 -12.69 -2.68
CA ILE A 48 -8.01 -11.32 -2.23
C ILE A 48 -6.59 -11.21 -1.65
N ALA A 49 -6.18 -12.16 -0.82
CA ALA A 49 -4.83 -12.19 -0.25
C ALA A 49 -3.73 -12.27 -1.32
N LEU A 50 -3.95 -13.08 -2.37
CA LEU A 50 -3.01 -13.19 -3.48
C LEU A 50 -2.94 -11.89 -4.30
N ALA A 51 -4.09 -11.29 -4.61
CA ALA A 51 -4.16 -10.05 -5.36
C ALA A 51 -3.46 -8.89 -4.62
N ILE A 52 -3.73 -8.74 -3.31
CA ILE A 52 -3.06 -7.74 -2.47
C ILE A 52 -1.57 -8.07 -2.32
N GLY A 53 -1.19 -9.34 -2.17
CA GLY A 53 0.21 -9.74 -2.12
C GLY A 53 1.01 -9.30 -3.35
N ILE A 54 0.41 -9.36 -4.54
CA ILE A 54 1.03 -8.87 -5.79
C ILE A 54 1.05 -7.33 -5.81
N HIS A 55 -0.02 -6.67 -5.34
CA HIS A 55 -0.10 -5.21 -5.22
C HIS A 55 0.97 -4.61 -4.28
N ASN A 56 1.27 -5.31 -3.18
CA ASN A 56 2.24 -4.89 -2.18
C ASN A 56 3.68 -4.82 -2.72
N ILE A 57 4.01 -5.50 -3.82
CA ILE A 57 5.37 -5.47 -4.38
C ILE A 57 5.68 -4.07 -4.93
N PRO A 58 4.89 -3.49 -5.87
CA PRO A 58 4.99 -2.09 -6.25
C PRO A 58 4.94 -1.13 -5.06
N GLU A 59 4.05 -1.40 -4.09
CA GLU A 59 3.84 -0.53 -2.94
C GLU A 59 5.06 -0.45 -2.03
N GLY A 60 5.67 -1.60 -1.69
CA GLY A 60 6.88 -1.66 -0.89
C GLY A 60 8.07 -1.00 -1.60
N LEU A 61 8.13 -1.08 -2.93
CA LEU A 61 9.13 -0.34 -3.72
C LEU A 61 8.90 1.17 -3.66
N ALA A 62 7.64 1.62 -3.69
CA ALA A 62 7.29 3.04 -3.56
C ALA A 62 7.71 3.63 -2.20
N VAL A 63 7.77 2.81 -1.14
CA VAL A 63 8.37 3.20 0.15
C VAL A 63 9.90 3.14 0.07
N ALA A 64 10.47 2.07 -0.48
CA ALA A 64 11.91 1.82 -0.41
C ALA A 64 12.76 2.76 -1.28
N ILE A 65 12.26 3.16 -2.46
CA ILE A 65 13.02 3.93 -3.46
C ILE A 65 13.33 5.36 -2.97
N PRO A 66 12.37 6.16 -2.48
CA PRO A 66 12.62 7.49 -1.91
C PRO A 66 13.64 7.45 -0.76
N LEU A 67 13.46 6.51 0.18
CA LEU A 67 14.41 6.32 1.28
C LEU A 67 15.82 5.99 0.76
N ARG A 68 15.91 5.20 -0.33
CA ARG A 68 17.20 4.84 -0.93
C ARG A 68 17.85 6.03 -1.62
N ALA A 69 17.08 6.84 -2.34
CA ALA A 69 17.52 8.07 -2.98
C ALA A 69 18.04 9.09 -1.95
N ALA A 70 17.38 9.18 -0.79
CA ALA A 70 17.80 9.98 0.36
C ALA A 70 19.06 9.42 1.10
N GLY A 71 19.66 8.33 0.62
CA GLY A 71 20.90 7.77 1.16
C GLY A 71 20.73 6.71 2.24
N SER A 72 19.51 6.20 2.49
CA SER A 72 19.31 5.11 3.44
C SER A 72 19.94 3.80 2.96
N SER A 73 20.44 3.02 3.92
CA SER A 73 20.95 1.65 3.66
C SER A 73 19.83 0.72 3.22
N ILE A 74 20.14 -0.29 2.39
CA ILE A 74 19.17 -1.28 1.90
C ILE A 74 18.35 -1.94 3.04
N ASN A 75 18.99 -2.23 4.18
CA ASN A 75 18.33 -2.82 5.34
C ASN A 75 17.25 -1.91 5.92
N LYS A 76 17.49 -0.59 5.96
CA LYS A 76 16.49 0.38 6.42
C LYS A 76 15.32 0.47 5.45
N CYS A 77 15.58 0.48 4.14
CA CYS A 77 14.53 0.50 3.12
C CYS A 77 13.65 -0.76 3.22
N PHE A 78 14.28 -1.94 3.39
CA PHE A 78 13.55 -3.20 3.59
C PHE A 78 12.66 -3.15 4.83
N TRP A 79 13.22 -2.73 5.98
CA TRP A 79 12.45 -2.65 7.21
C TRP A 79 11.35 -1.59 7.14
N ALA A 80 11.59 -0.45 6.50
CA ALA A 80 10.55 0.55 6.29
C ALA A 80 9.37 -0.03 5.51
N ALA A 81 9.64 -0.65 4.34
CA ALA A 81 8.61 -1.28 3.52
C ALA A 81 7.89 -2.45 4.23
N PHE A 82 8.63 -3.27 4.99
CA PHE A 82 8.03 -4.36 5.75
C PHE A 82 7.11 -3.84 6.87
N LEU A 83 7.58 -2.84 7.62
CA LEU A 83 6.83 -2.26 8.74
C LEU A 83 5.58 -1.52 8.28
N THR A 84 5.58 -0.90 7.09
CA THR A 84 4.38 -0.27 6.53
C THR A 84 3.30 -1.29 6.18
N SER A 85 3.66 -2.53 5.83
CA SER A 85 2.69 -3.59 5.51
C SER A 85 2.24 -4.44 6.71
N LEU A 86 2.93 -4.36 7.86
CA LEU A 86 2.52 -5.05 9.09
C LEU A 86 1.08 -4.79 9.56
N PRO A 87 0.47 -3.60 9.35
CA PRO A 87 -0.93 -3.38 9.70
C PRO A 87 -1.90 -4.33 8.98
N GLN A 88 -1.56 -4.85 7.80
CA GLN A 88 -2.41 -5.79 7.05
C GLN A 88 -2.72 -7.07 7.85
N PRO A 89 -1.74 -7.90 8.26
CA PRO A 89 -2.04 -9.11 9.03
C PRO A 89 -2.64 -8.79 10.41
N ILE A 90 -2.29 -7.64 11.01
CA ILE A 90 -2.86 -7.20 12.30
C ILE A 90 -4.35 -6.89 12.16
N ALA A 91 -4.77 -6.25 11.06
CA ALA A 91 -6.16 -5.93 10.79
C ALA A 91 -6.97 -7.12 10.25
N ALA A 92 -6.34 -8.02 9.51
CA ALA A 92 -7.00 -9.19 8.91
C ALA A 92 -7.57 -10.15 9.96
N ILE A 93 -6.85 -10.39 11.06
CA ILE A 93 -7.30 -11.29 12.14
C ILE A 93 -8.62 -10.83 12.77
N PRO A 94 -8.73 -9.62 13.36
CA PRO A 94 -9.99 -9.16 13.93
C PRO A 94 -11.08 -9.01 12.87
N ALA A 95 -10.74 -8.62 11.63
CA ALA A 95 -11.71 -8.54 10.54
C ALA A 95 -12.32 -9.89 10.16
N SER A 96 -11.54 -10.98 10.22
CA SER A 96 -12.04 -12.34 9.99
C SER A 96 -12.97 -12.84 11.10
N VAL A 97 -12.76 -12.39 12.35
CA VAL A 97 -13.59 -12.79 13.50
C VAL A 97 -14.86 -11.94 13.60
N ALA A 98 -14.77 -10.64 13.26
CA ALA A 98 -15.84 -9.66 13.40
C ALA A 98 -16.31 -9.11 12.05
N ALA A 99 -16.41 -9.96 11.02
CA ALA A 99 -16.78 -9.54 9.66
C ALA A 99 -18.12 -8.79 9.61
N TRP A 100 -19.09 -9.14 10.46
CA TRP A 100 -20.38 -8.42 10.59
C TRP A 100 -20.22 -6.93 10.93
N PHE A 101 -19.12 -6.55 11.58
CA PHE A 101 -18.81 -5.17 11.94
C PHE A 101 -18.00 -4.48 10.84
N PHE A 102 -17.05 -5.19 10.23
CA PHE A 102 -16.12 -4.63 9.24
C PHE A 102 -16.71 -4.53 7.83
N ASP A 103 -17.55 -5.48 7.42
CA ASP A 103 -18.15 -5.51 6.08
C ASP A 103 -18.97 -4.23 5.75
N PRO A 104 -19.84 -3.71 6.65
CA PRO A 104 -20.60 -2.48 6.37
C PRO A 104 -19.74 -1.22 6.26
N ILE A 105 -18.60 -1.17 6.96
CA ILE A 105 -17.71 0.00 6.97
C ILE A 105 -16.60 -0.09 5.91
N MET A 106 -16.47 -1.23 5.23
CA MET A 106 -15.39 -1.48 4.28
C MET A 106 -15.38 -0.48 3.13
N THR A 107 -16.55 -0.10 2.60
CA THR A 107 -16.66 0.93 1.55
C THR A 107 -16.11 2.29 2.02
N ILE A 108 -16.32 2.64 3.28
CA ILE A 108 -15.82 3.90 3.87
C ILE A 108 -14.29 3.80 4.04
N LEU A 109 -13.80 2.68 4.57
CA LEU A 109 -12.36 2.42 4.73
C LEU A 109 -11.62 2.46 3.39
N MET A 110 -12.18 1.83 2.35
CA MET A 110 -11.62 1.83 1.01
C MET A 110 -11.67 3.20 0.35
N GLY A 111 -12.76 3.95 0.54
CA GLY A 111 -12.86 5.33 0.06
C GLY A 111 -11.80 6.24 0.70
N PHE A 112 -11.57 6.07 2.00
CA PHE A 112 -10.47 6.76 2.70
C PHE A 112 -9.09 6.33 2.16
N ALA A 113 -8.86 5.04 1.99
CA ALA A 113 -7.61 4.49 1.46
C ALA A 113 -7.29 5.06 0.05
N ALA A 114 -8.30 5.09 -0.82
CA ALA A 114 -8.18 5.63 -2.17
C ALA A 114 -7.82 7.13 -2.14
N GLY A 115 -8.47 7.91 -1.28
CA GLY A 115 -8.16 9.33 -1.11
C GLY A 115 -6.72 9.56 -0.62
N ALA A 116 -6.26 8.76 0.34
CA ALA A 116 -4.89 8.83 0.86
C ALA A 116 -3.85 8.52 -0.22
N MET A 117 -4.09 7.51 -1.07
CA MET A 117 -3.18 7.16 -2.16
C MET A 117 -3.14 8.21 -3.27
N ILE A 118 -4.29 8.81 -3.61
CA ILE A 118 -4.33 9.92 -4.56
C ILE A 118 -3.50 11.10 -4.03
N PHE A 119 -3.65 11.46 -2.75
CA PHE A 119 -2.84 12.50 -2.11
C PHE A 119 -1.35 12.17 -2.22
N LEU A 120 -0.96 10.96 -1.82
CA LEU A 120 0.44 10.52 -1.84
C LEU A 120 1.07 10.58 -3.23
N ILE A 121 0.34 10.07 -4.24
CA ILE A 121 0.83 10.05 -5.62
C ILE A 121 1.00 11.48 -6.14
N LEU A 122 -0.01 12.34 -5.97
CA LEU A 122 -0.02 13.66 -6.58
C LEU A 122 0.90 14.67 -5.89
N LEU A 123 1.07 14.57 -4.58
CA LEU A 123 1.77 15.59 -3.79
C LEU A 123 3.14 15.16 -3.29
N GLU A 124 3.45 13.86 -3.26
CA GLU A 124 4.76 13.37 -2.86
C GLU A 124 5.47 12.68 -4.04
N LEU A 125 4.91 11.58 -4.58
CA LEU A 125 5.63 10.72 -5.54
C LEU A 125 5.85 11.37 -6.92
N VAL A 126 4.83 12.01 -7.50
CA VAL A 126 4.96 12.66 -8.81
C VAL A 126 5.87 13.90 -8.74
N PRO A 127 5.73 14.81 -7.75
CA PRO A 127 6.67 15.90 -7.56
C PRO A 127 8.11 15.43 -7.35
N GLU A 128 8.33 14.41 -6.52
CA GLU A 128 9.67 13.83 -6.29
C GLU A 128 10.27 13.29 -7.59
N ALA A 129 9.50 12.54 -8.39
CA ALA A 129 9.99 12.03 -9.67
C ALA A 129 10.36 13.15 -10.66
N LEU A 130 9.65 14.28 -10.62
CA LEU A 130 9.92 15.45 -11.46
C LEU A 130 11.19 16.22 -11.08
N GLU A 131 11.77 15.99 -9.89
CA GLU A 131 13.05 16.57 -9.50
C GLU A 131 14.21 15.96 -10.31
N ASP A 132 14.11 14.67 -10.64
CA ASP A 132 15.18 13.91 -11.29
C ASP A 132 14.92 13.59 -12.78
N GLU A 133 13.67 13.61 -13.23
CA GLU A 133 13.29 13.14 -14.57
C GLU A 133 12.32 14.05 -15.34
N THR A 134 12.27 13.89 -16.66
CA THR A 134 11.40 14.72 -17.52
C THR A 134 9.91 14.35 -17.38
N PRO A 135 8.97 15.32 -17.49
CA PRO A 135 7.53 15.05 -17.40
C PRO A 135 7.05 14.00 -18.40
N VAL A 136 7.59 13.99 -19.63
CA VAL A 136 7.23 13.04 -20.68
C VAL A 136 7.64 11.61 -20.30
N ARG A 137 8.84 11.44 -19.73
CA ARG A 137 9.30 10.12 -19.31
C ARG A 137 8.45 9.60 -18.16
N ILE A 138 8.18 10.43 -17.16
CA ILE A 138 7.32 10.07 -16.02
C ILE A 138 5.93 9.67 -16.51
N ALA A 139 5.33 10.42 -17.43
CA ALA A 139 4.02 10.10 -18.00
C ALA A 139 4.00 8.72 -18.69
N TRP A 140 5.04 8.36 -19.44
CA TRP A 140 5.16 7.04 -20.05
C TRP A 140 5.24 5.92 -19.01
N PHE A 141 6.12 6.04 -18.01
CA PHE A 141 6.26 5.01 -16.97
C PHE A 141 5.01 4.91 -16.08
N PHE A 142 4.37 6.03 -15.76
CA PHE A 142 3.08 6.04 -15.07
C PHE A 142 2.02 5.29 -15.87
N THR A 143 1.89 5.57 -17.17
CA THR A 143 0.90 4.92 -18.04
C THR A 143 1.16 3.42 -18.17
N ILE A 144 2.42 3.03 -18.40
CA ILE A 144 2.81 1.61 -18.50
C ILE A 144 2.53 0.89 -17.17
N GLY A 145 2.91 1.48 -16.03
CA GLY A 145 2.64 0.91 -14.71
C GLY A 145 1.15 0.74 -14.46
N PHE A 146 0.34 1.76 -14.77
CA PHE A 146 -1.11 1.69 -14.65
C PHE A 146 -1.71 0.58 -15.52
N CYS A 147 -1.33 0.49 -16.80
CA CYS A 147 -1.81 -0.56 -17.71
C CYS A 147 -1.39 -1.97 -17.24
N LEU A 148 -0.17 -2.13 -16.73
CA LEU A 148 0.29 -3.41 -16.18
C LEU A 148 -0.51 -3.82 -14.95
N MET A 149 -0.76 -2.88 -14.01
CA MET A 149 -1.56 -3.17 -12.83
C MET A 149 -3.02 -3.50 -13.19
N LEU A 150 -3.61 -2.77 -14.15
CA LEU A 150 -4.94 -3.11 -14.67
C LEU A 150 -4.96 -4.51 -15.30
N LEU A 151 -3.94 -4.88 -16.08
CA LEU A 151 -3.85 -6.19 -16.69
C LEU A 151 -3.77 -7.30 -15.64
N ILE A 152 -2.93 -7.13 -14.61
CA ILE A 152 -2.83 -8.08 -13.49
C ILE A 152 -4.19 -8.25 -12.81
N GLN A 153 -4.90 -7.15 -12.56
CA GLN A 153 -6.20 -7.20 -11.88
C GLN A 153 -7.31 -7.84 -12.74
N VAL A 154 -7.24 -7.74 -14.07
CA VAL A 154 -8.22 -8.40 -14.96
C VAL A 154 -7.93 -9.89 -15.11
N ILE A 155 -6.67 -10.31 -14.97
CA ILE A 155 -6.26 -11.70 -15.09
C ILE A 155 -6.57 -12.50 -13.81
N LEU A 156 -6.44 -11.87 -12.64
CA LEU A 156 -6.74 -12.45 -11.32
C LEU A 156 -8.25 -12.45 -11.03
#